data_AF-A0AAJ0LDK2-F1
#
_entry.id   AF-A0AAJ0LDK2-F1
#
_cell.length_a   1.000
_cell.length_b   1.000
_cell.length_c   1.000
_cell.angle_alpha   90.00
_cell.angle_beta   90.00
_cell.angle_gamma   90.00
#
_symmetry.space_group_name_H-M   'P 1'
#
loop_
_entity.id
_entity.type
_entity.pdbx_description
1 polymer ?
#
loop_
_entity_poly.entity_id
_entity_poly.type
_entity_poly.pdbx_seq_one_letter_code
_entity_poly.pdbx_strand_id
1 'polypeptide(L)'
;MNYVIVGVKSKEVLHEAPHKSELNNWRLQNDVNEPTTIILKGKLEQALKPESVEELRNKYYAVDYWQRQLDETTKAYHARIAVKTRQLIEQGYKRNDVMAELGINTGLLSNVQTEYGILFKKRSTSTVVERRKKMIELLKSGMSKQDVAKAVGRSVDAVQEAAKVYGFKIPRQRSHYYDIPHRLIKNGESIEFESAKKTAEFLNISTYKLKYDIDNGREIKGYKVIRLEKVGKADD
;
A
#
# COMPACT_ATOMS: atom_id res chain seq x y z
N MET A 1 -34.08 24.90 4.96
CA MET A 1 -33.41 23.60 4.71
C MET A 1 -33.17 22.97 6.06
N ASN A 2 -33.81 21.84 6.34
CA ASN A 2 -33.73 21.23 7.67
C ASN A 2 -32.71 20.09 7.69
N TYR A 3 -32.10 19.91 8.86
CA TYR A 3 -31.19 18.83 9.16
C TYR A 3 -31.85 17.89 10.15
N VAL A 4 -31.47 16.62 10.07
CA VAL A 4 -31.92 15.58 10.99
C VAL A 4 -30.70 14.92 11.62
N ILE A 5 -30.77 14.62 12.92
CA ILE A 5 -29.81 13.76 13.59
C ILE A 5 -30.37 12.34 13.61
N VAL A 6 -29.58 11.38 13.14
CA VAL A 6 -29.97 9.98 12.95
C VAL A 6 -29.08 9.10 13.79
N GLY A 7 -29.68 8.15 14.52
CA GLY A 7 -28.96 7.10 15.21
C GLY A 7 -28.38 6.11 14.22
N VAL A 8 -27.07 5.87 14.27
CA VAL A 8 -26.38 5.03 13.28
C VAL A 8 -26.73 3.55 13.47
N LYS A 9 -27.00 3.12 14.71
CA LYS A 9 -27.40 1.72 14.99
C LYS A 9 -28.89 1.54 14.80
N SER A 10 -29.71 2.43 15.39
CA SER A 10 -31.18 2.40 15.27
C SER A 10 -31.67 2.69 13.86
N LYS A 11 -30.92 3.48 13.07
CA LYS A 11 -31.34 4.06 11.78
C LYS A 11 -32.57 4.96 11.90
N GLU A 12 -32.83 5.48 13.10
CA GLU A 12 -33.98 6.34 13.39
C GLU A 12 -33.59 7.81 13.45
N VAL A 13 -34.50 8.69 13.03
CA VAL A 13 -34.33 10.14 13.21
C VAL A 13 -34.63 10.48 14.67
N LEU A 14 -33.63 10.97 15.38
CA LEU A 14 -33.74 11.31 16.80
C LEU A 14 -34.21 12.75 17.01
N HIS A 15 -33.84 13.68 16.12
CA HIS A 15 -34.27 15.08 16.20
C HIS A 15 -34.15 15.81 14.84
N GLU A 16 -34.93 16.87 14.63
CA GLU A 16 -34.89 17.71 13.42
C GLU A 16 -34.79 19.20 13.79
N ALA A 17 -33.90 19.93 13.13
CA ALA A 17 -33.74 21.36 13.34
C ALA A 17 -33.31 22.08 12.04
N PRO A 18 -33.61 23.39 11.91
CA PRO A 18 -33.19 24.19 10.76
C PRO A 18 -31.66 24.35 10.66
N HIS A 19 -30.95 24.28 11.80
CA HIS A 19 -29.50 24.46 11.87
C HIS A 19 -28.78 23.28 12.53
N LYS A 20 -27.59 22.92 12.03
CA LYS A 20 -26.77 21.83 12.59
C LYS A 20 -26.33 22.09 14.04
N SER A 21 -26.13 23.36 14.40
CA SER A 21 -25.75 23.78 15.75
C SER A 21 -26.81 23.39 16.79
N GLU A 22 -28.09 23.52 16.45
CA GLU A 22 -29.21 23.14 17.32
C GLU A 22 -29.25 21.63 17.55
N LEU A 23 -29.02 20.83 16.52
CA LEU A 23 -28.92 19.37 16.64
C LEU A 23 -27.75 18.92 17.51
N ASN A 24 -26.60 19.61 17.43
CA ASN A 24 -25.45 19.33 18.26
C ASN A 24 -25.72 19.67 19.74
N ASN A 25 -26.38 20.81 20.00
CA ASN A 25 -26.77 21.20 21.35
C ASN A 25 -27.76 20.20 21.94
N TRP A 26 -28.77 19.79 21.17
CA TRP A 26 -29.72 18.75 21.57
C TRP A 26 -29.02 17.43 21.90
N ARG A 27 -28.07 16.99 21.05
CA ARG A 27 -27.28 15.77 21.29
C ARG A 27 -26.51 15.82 22.61
N LEU A 28 -25.90 16.95 22.93
CA LEU A 28 -25.12 17.14 24.17
C LEU A 28 -26.02 17.15 25.42
N GLN A 29 -27.26 17.62 25.29
CA GLN A 29 -28.22 17.69 26.39
C GLN A 29 -28.95 16.37 26.68
N ASN A 30 -29.10 15.50 25.67
CA ASN A 30 -29.92 14.29 25.76
C ASN A 30 -29.10 12.99 25.89
N ASP A 31 -27.79 13.09 26.10
CA ASP A 31 -26.83 11.99 26.33
C ASP A 31 -27.15 10.70 25.54
N VAL A 32 -27.12 10.83 24.21
CA VAL A 32 -27.54 9.75 23.31
C VAL A 32 -26.52 8.60 23.37
N ASN A 33 -26.94 7.47 23.93
CA ASN A 33 -26.15 6.24 24.11
C ASN A 33 -25.82 5.48 22.80
N GLU A 34 -25.89 6.14 21.64
CA GLU A 34 -25.49 5.57 20.36
C GLU A 34 -24.79 6.59 19.45
N PRO A 35 -23.92 6.12 18.52
CA PRO A 35 -23.32 7.00 17.53
C PRO A 35 -24.40 7.66 16.67
N THR A 36 -24.30 8.97 16.47
CA THR A 36 -25.26 9.77 15.72
C THR A 36 -24.59 10.48 14.54
N THR A 37 -25.36 10.70 13.47
CA THR A 37 -24.93 11.46 12.29
C THR A 37 -25.94 12.54 11.94
N ILE A 38 -25.48 13.69 11.44
CA ILE A 38 -26.36 14.80 11.03
C ILE A 38 -26.43 14.82 9.50
N ILE A 39 -27.63 14.62 8.97
CA ILE A 39 -27.91 14.53 7.53
C ILE A 39 -28.88 15.64 7.15
N LEU A 40 -28.77 16.15 5.92
CA LEU A 40 -29.75 17.08 5.38
C LEU A 40 -31.03 16.30 5.03
N LYS A 41 -32.20 16.75 5.49
CA LYS A 41 -33.44 15.95 5.43
C LYS A 41 -33.77 15.44 4.02
N GLY A 42 -33.53 16.26 2.99
CA GLY A 42 -33.73 15.87 1.58
C GLY A 42 -32.77 14.79 1.05
N LYS A 43 -31.76 14.36 1.82
CA LYS A 43 -30.83 13.28 1.49
C LYS A 43 -30.97 12.06 2.42
N LEU A 44 -31.96 12.06 3.32
CA LEU A 44 -32.17 11.02 4.32
C LEU A 44 -32.41 9.65 3.68
N GLU A 45 -33.31 9.57 2.70
CA GLU A 45 -33.65 8.31 2.00
C GLU A 45 -32.47 7.72 1.23
N GLN A 46 -31.60 8.57 0.68
CA GLN A 46 -30.38 8.14 -0.01
C GLN A 46 -29.31 7.65 0.97
N ALA A 47 -29.24 8.24 2.16
CA ALA A 47 -28.29 7.85 3.21
C ALA A 47 -28.68 6.55 3.94
N LEU A 48 -29.97 6.18 3.94
CA LEU A 48 -30.50 5.00 4.64
C LEU A 48 -30.57 3.72 3.79
N LYS A 49 -30.24 3.76 2.49
CA LYS A 49 -30.12 2.58 1.63
C LYS A 49 -28.69 2.00 1.69
N PRO A 50 -28.48 0.75 2.19
CA PRO A 50 -27.14 0.17 2.31
C PRO A 50 -26.82 -0.78 1.14
N GLU A 51 -25.66 -0.64 0.49
CA GLU A 51 -25.16 -1.64 -0.48
C GLU A 51 -23.97 -2.47 0.04
N SER A 52 -23.25 -2.05 1.09
CA SER A 52 -22.51 -2.94 2.01
C SER A 52 -21.91 -2.15 3.18
N VAL A 53 -21.58 -2.84 4.28
CA VAL A 53 -20.89 -2.27 5.44
C VAL A 53 -19.47 -1.80 5.09
N GLU A 54 -18.81 -2.46 4.14
CA GLU A 54 -17.45 -2.16 3.69
C GLU A 54 -17.38 -0.93 2.78
N GLU A 55 -18.41 -0.70 1.95
CA GLU A 55 -18.51 0.54 1.15
C GLU A 55 -18.90 1.76 1.98
N LEU A 56 -19.76 1.60 3.01
CA LEU A 56 -20.03 2.69 3.96
C LEU A 56 -18.77 3.08 4.74
N ARG A 57 -17.96 2.09 5.13
CA ARG A 57 -16.63 2.31 5.72
C ARG A 57 -15.70 3.03 4.73
N ASN A 58 -15.57 2.57 3.50
CA ASN A 58 -14.62 3.19 2.56
C ASN A 58 -15.08 4.55 2.00
N LYS A 59 -16.39 4.82 1.93
CA LYS A 59 -16.94 6.07 1.39
C LYS A 59 -17.08 7.18 2.43
N TYR A 60 -17.35 6.83 3.69
CA TYR A 60 -17.56 7.80 4.78
C TYR A 60 -16.53 7.72 5.90
N TYR A 61 -15.72 6.65 5.97
CA TYR A 61 -14.61 6.52 6.92
C TYR A 61 -13.26 6.51 6.17
N ALA A 62 -12.85 7.68 5.70
CA ALA A 62 -11.50 8.10 6.05
C ALA A 62 -11.58 8.51 7.52
N VAL A 63 -10.99 7.71 8.41
CA VAL A 63 -10.96 8.01 9.84
C VAL A 63 -10.00 9.19 10.05
N ASP A 64 -10.49 10.40 9.79
CA ASP A 64 -9.77 11.65 10.02
C ASP A 64 -10.05 12.15 11.45
N TYR A 65 -9.43 11.51 12.45
CA TYR A 65 -9.37 12.08 13.81
C TYR A 65 -8.52 13.36 13.90
N TRP A 66 -7.89 13.76 12.78
CA TRP A 66 -6.95 14.87 12.72
C TRP A 66 -7.25 15.81 11.55
N GLN A 67 -8.51 16.05 11.21
CA GLN A 67 -8.83 17.28 10.49
C GLN A 67 -8.79 18.47 11.45
N ARG A 68 -8.41 19.63 10.92
CA ARG A 68 -8.46 20.92 11.61
C ARG A 68 -9.91 21.20 12.01
N GLN A 69 -10.16 21.47 13.28
CA GLN A 69 -11.51 21.76 13.76
C GLN A 69 -12.01 23.08 13.15
N LEU A 70 -13.34 23.27 13.09
CA LEU A 70 -13.93 24.54 12.67
C LEU A 70 -13.40 25.65 13.57
N ASP A 71 -12.87 26.73 12.98
CA ASP A 71 -12.24 27.87 13.66
C ASP A 71 -10.92 27.59 14.41
N GLU A 72 -10.38 26.37 14.37
CA GLU A 72 -9.03 26.09 14.87
C GLU A 72 -8.01 26.83 14.01
N THR A 73 -6.96 27.43 14.59
CA THR A 73 -5.87 28.00 13.79
C THR A 73 -4.93 26.90 13.30
N THR A 74 -4.17 27.12 12.21
CA THR A 74 -3.16 26.14 11.75
C THR A 74 -2.18 25.80 12.86
N LYS A 75 -1.82 26.81 13.67
CA LYS A 75 -0.91 26.68 14.81
C LYS A 75 -1.51 25.83 15.94
N ALA A 76 -2.79 26.04 16.28
CA ALA A 76 -3.48 25.20 17.27
C ALA A 76 -3.59 23.74 16.80
N TYR A 77 -3.89 23.55 15.52
CA TYR A 77 -3.92 22.23 14.89
C TYR A 77 -2.56 21.51 14.93
N HIS A 78 -1.47 22.21 14.58
CA HIS A 78 -0.13 21.64 14.66
C HIS A 78 0.28 21.36 16.12
N ALA A 79 -0.09 22.21 17.08
CA ALA A 79 0.17 21.99 18.50
C ALA A 79 -0.50 20.71 19.01
N ARG A 80 -1.75 20.45 18.60
CA ARG A 80 -2.49 19.23 18.95
C ARG A 80 -1.81 17.99 18.38
N ILE A 81 -1.38 18.03 17.12
CA ILE A 81 -0.61 16.94 16.49
C ILE A 81 0.73 16.74 17.22
N ALA A 82 1.42 17.82 17.61
CA ALA A 82 2.71 17.77 18.30
C ALA A 82 2.62 17.01 19.63
N VAL A 83 1.59 17.30 20.44
CA VAL A 83 1.35 16.60 21.72
C VAL A 83 1.17 15.10 21.47
N LYS A 84 0.33 14.72 20.51
CA LYS A 84 0.06 13.31 20.24
C LYS A 84 1.26 12.57 19.65
N THR A 85 2.00 13.26 18.78
CA THR A 85 3.26 12.73 18.21
C THR A 85 4.26 12.39 19.32
N ARG A 86 4.40 13.24 20.35
CA ARG A 86 5.28 12.95 21.50
C ARG A 86 4.82 11.73 22.29
N GLN A 87 3.52 11.63 22.60
CA GLN A 87 2.96 10.46 23.29
C GLN A 87 3.24 9.16 22.54
N LEU A 88 3.08 9.15 21.22
CA LEU A 88 3.35 7.96 20.42
C LEU A 88 4.85 7.62 20.37
N ILE A 89 5.72 8.62 20.33
CA ILE A 89 7.18 8.41 20.42
C ILE A 89 7.57 7.80 21.77
N GLU A 90 6.99 8.28 22.87
CA GLU A 90 7.20 7.74 24.22
C GLU A 90 6.74 6.28 24.32
N GLN A 91 5.64 5.94 23.63
CA GLN A 91 5.16 4.56 23.47
C GLN A 91 6.01 3.70 22.51
N GLY A 92 7.06 4.27 21.91
CA GLY A 92 8.02 3.56 21.06
C GLY A 92 7.63 3.47 19.57
N TYR A 93 6.59 4.19 19.13
CA TYR A 93 6.17 4.19 17.73
C TYR A 93 7.25 4.82 16.84
N LYS A 94 7.46 4.23 15.67
CA LYS A 94 8.37 4.78 14.65
C LYS A 94 7.63 5.81 13.81
N ARG A 95 8.38 6.67 13.12
CA ARG A 95 7.82 7.77 12.30
C ARG A 95 6.70 7.32 11.36
N ASN A 96 6.84 6.18 10.69
CA ASN A 96 5.82 5.68 9.77
C ASN A 96 4.56 5.21 10.50
N ASP A 97 4.74 4.54 11.64
CA ASP A 97 3.64 4.07 12.47
C ASP A 97 2.87 5.26 13.06
N VAL A 98 3.56 6.34 13.44
CA VAL A 98 2.93 7.60 13.87
C VAL A 98 2.12 8.25 12.74
N MET A 99 2.62 8.26 11.51
CA MET A 99 1.85 8.81 10.38
C MET A 99 0.58 7.99 10.12
N ALA A 100 0.68 6.66 10.19
CA ALA A 100 -0.44 5.76 10.01
C ALA A 100 -1.47 5.92 11.13
N GLU A 101 -1.03 5.96 12.38
CA GLU A 101 -1.88 6.12 13.57
C GLU A 101 -2.58 7.48 13.60
N LEU A 102 -1.91 8.53 13.13
CA LEU A 102 -2.48 9.87 13.06
C LEU A 102 -3.18 10.18 11.73
N GLY A 103 -3.20 9.26 10.76
CA GLY A 103 -3.77 9.53 9.43
C GLY A 103 -3.18 10.77 8.73
N ILE A 104 -1.96 11.19 9.09
CA ILE A 104 -1.34 12.42 8.56
C ILE A 104 -0.28 12.09 7.51
N ASN A 105 -0.13 12.98 6.53
CA ASN A 105 0.91 12.85 5.53
C ASN A 105 2.29 13.27 6.04
N THR A 106 3.34 12.89 5.29
CA THR A 106 4.73 13.17 5.63
C THR A 106 5.05 14.67 5.69
N GLY A 107 4.40 15.49 4.86
CA GLY A 107 4.62 16.94 4.84
C GLY A 107 4.16 17.59 6.15
N LEU A 108 2.94 17.28 6.58
CA LEU A 108 2.36 17.78 7.83
C LEU A 108 3.19 17.35 9.04
N LEU A 109 3.57 16.06 9.13
CA LEU A 109 4.43 15.59 10.22
C LEU A 109 5.80 16.29 10.21
N SER A 110 6.36 16.60 9.05
CA SER A 110 7.65 17.31 8.94
C SER A 110 7.54 18.76 9.40
N ASN A 111 6.44 19.44 9.07
CA ASN A 111 6.18 20.80 9.53
C ASN A 111 6.03 20.84 11.05
N VAL A 112 5.23 19.94 11.62
CA VAL A 112 5.03 19.83 13.07
C VAL A 112 6.34 19.49 13.80
N GLN A 113 7.17 18.60 13.23
CA GLN A 113 8.50 18.30 13.78
C GLN A 113 9.40 19.52 13.84
N THR A 114 9.41 20.32 12.78
CA THR A 114 10.24 21.52 12.66
C THR A 114 9.75 22.61 13.62
N GLU A 115 8.44 22.87 13.63
CA GLU A 115 7.82 23.91 14.45
C GLU A 115 7.92 23.63 15.96
N TYR A 116 7.85 22.37 16.37
CA TYR A 116 7.83 21.96 17.79
C TYR A 116 9.07 21.18 18.25
N GLY A 117 10.12 21.13 17.42
CA GLY A 117 11.40 20.49 17.76
C GLY A 117 11.28 19.00 18.11
N ILE A 118 10.37 18.26 17.45
CA ILE A 118 10.13 16.84 17.77
C ILE A 118 11.18 15.96 17.09
N LEU A 119 11.95 15.25 17.91
CA LEU A 119 12.96 14.30 17.45
C LEU A 119 12.46 12.87 17.60
N PHE A 120 12.32 12.18 16.47
CA PHE A 120 12.26 10.72 16.49
C PHE A 120 13.67 10.18 16.77
N LYS A 121 13.79 9.15 17.61
CA LYS A 121 15.06 8.42 17.75
C LYS A 121 15.54 8.04 16.34
N LYS A 122 16.65 8.64 15.90
CA LYS A 122 17.30 8.22 14.65
C LYS A 122 17.53 6.71 14.78
N ARG A 123 17.28 5.95 13.71
CA ARG A 123 17.80 4.57 13.63
C ARG A 123 19.28 4.67 14.01
N SER A 124 19.73 3.83 14.97
CA SER A 124 21.11 3.91 15.41
C SER A 124 22.01 3.86 14.18
N THR A 125 23.00 4.74 14.14
CA THR A 125 24.00 4.75 13.07
C THR A 125 24.66 3.38 12.93
N SER A 126 24.77 2.59 14.03
CA SER A 126 25.26 1.21 13.98
C SER A 126 24.42 0.31 13.07
N THR A 127 23.09 0.32 13.15
CA THR A 127 22.25 -0.55 12.28
C THR A 127 22.31 -0.16 10.79
N VAL A 128 22.52 1.12 10.49
CA VAL A 128 22.69 1.58 9.10
C VAL A 128 24.08 1.20 8.57
N VAL A 129 25.11 1.34 9.40
CA VAL A 129 26.50 0.97 9.06
C VAL A 129 26.63 -0.55 8.91
N GLU A 130 26.05 -1.35 9.80
CA GLU A 130 26.04 -2.81 9.72
C GLU A 130 25.30 -3.32 8.48
N ARG A 131 24.11 -2.77 8.18
CA ARG A 131 23.41 -3.10 6.94
C ARG A 131 24.19 -2.70 5.70
N ARG A 132 24.90 -1.56 5.74
CA ARG A 132 25.75 -1.10 4.65
C ARG A 132 26.97 -2.01 4.48
N LYS A 133 27.60 -2.43 5.57
CA LYS A 133 28.68 -3.43 5.57
C LYS A 133 28.20 -4.76 4.96
N LYS A 134 27.07 -5.28 5.45
CA LYS A 134 26.43 -6.50 4.93
C LYS A 134 26.10 -6.39 3.43
N MET A 135 25.55 -5.25 3.00
CA MET A 135 25.27 -4.99 1.58
C MET A 135 26.53 -4.99 0.73
N ILE A 136 27.61 -4.36 1.20
CA ILE A 136 28.91 -4.34 0.51
C ILE A 136 29.51 -5.75 0.44
N GLU A 137 29.45 -6.53 1.52
CA GLU A 137 29.93 -7.93 1.53
C GLU A 137 29.19 -8.79 0.53
N LEU A 138 27.85 -8.69 0.48
CA LEU A 138 27.03 -9.45 -0.47
C LEU A 138 27.24 -9.01 -1.93
N LEU A 139 27.52 -7.72 -2.16
CA LEU A 139 27.89 -7.24 -3.49
C LEU A 139 29.29 -7.72 -3.90
N LYS A 140 30.25 -7.76 -2.97
CA LYS A 140 31.60 -8.32 -3.20
C LYS A 140 31.57 -9.81 -3.51
N SER A 141 30.65 -10.57 -2.90
CA SER A 141 30.49 -12.00 -3.18
C SER A 141 29.80 -12.29 -4.53
N GLY A 142 29.45 -11.27 -5.31
CA GLY A 142 28.86 -11.43 -6.65
C GLY A 142 27.37 -11.79 -6.64
N MET A 143 26.70 -11.64 -5.50
CA MET A 143 25.29 -11.99 -5.35
C MET A 143 24.39 -11.06 -6.19
N SER A 144 23.22 -11.56 -6.63
CA SER A 144 22.30 -10.78 -7.46
C SER A 144 21.71 -9.59 -6.70
N LYS A 145 21.35 -8.52 -7.42
CA LYS A 145 20.75 -7.34 -6.80
C LYS A 145 19.42 -7.63 -6.08
N GLN A 146 18.62 -8.60 -6.56
CA GLN A 146 17.39 -9.00 -5.89
C GLN A 146 17.66 -9.73 -4.57
N ASP A 147 18.65 -10.62 -4.56
CA ASP A 147 18.99 -11.39 -3.36
C ASP A 147 19.62 -10.50 -2.28
N VAL A 148 20.49 -9.57 -2.69
CA VAL A 148 21.06 -8.54 -1.81
C VAL A 148 19.95 -7.66 -1.23
N ALA A 149 18.99 -7.22 -2.06
CA ALA A 149 17.85 -6.42 -1.63
C ALA A 149 17.01 -7.14 -0.57
N LYS A 150 16.73 -8.43 -0.78
CA LYS A 150 16.01 -9.28 0.17
C LYS A 150 16.78 -9.47 1.47
N ALA A 151 18.09 -9.74 1.40
CA ALA A 151 18.95 -10.00 2.57
C ALA A 151 19.22 -8.76 3.44
N VAL A 152 19.17 -7.58 2.84
CA VAL A 152 19.45 -6.28 3.50
C VAL A 152 18.15 -5.54 3.86
N GLY A 153 17.01 -5.93 3.28
CA GLY A 153 15.72 -5.27 3.46
C GLY A 153 15.68 -3.88 2.82
N ARG A 154 16.18 -3.77 1.58
CA ARG A 154 16.22 -2.53 0.78
C ARG A 154 15.56 -2.76 -0.57
N SER A 155 15.16 -1.69 -1.25
CA SER A 155 14.71 -1.80 -2.63
C SER A 155 15.87 -2.20 -3.55
N VAL A 156 15.54 -2.87 -4.65
CA VAL A 156 16.52 -3.27 -5.68
C VAL A 156 17.23 -2.04 -6.25
N ASP A 157 16.52 -0.92 -6.40
CA ASP A 157 17.10 0.34 -6.89
C ASP A 157 18.14 0.92 -5.91
N ALA A 158 17.86 0.87 -4.60
CA ALA A 158 18.83 1.33 -3.60
C ALA A 158 20.12 0.49 -3.60
N VAL A 159 20.00 -0.82 -3.85
CA VAL A 159 21.18 -1.70 -4.03
C VAL A 159 21.92 -1.37 -5.32
N GLN A 160 21.20 -1.07 -6.41
CA GLN A 160 21.79 -0.69 -7.69
C GLN A 160 22.54 0.64 -7.60
N GLU A 161 21.99 1.65 -6.92
CA GLU A 161 22.68 2.91 -6.66
C GLU A 161 23.92 2.70 -5.79
N ALA A 162 23.81 1.91 -4.72
CA ALA A 162 24.95 1.61 -3.86
C ALA A 162 26.07 0.92 -4.66
N ALA A 163 25.75 -0.08 -5.48
CA ALA A 163 26.73 -0.77 -6.29
C ALA A 163 27.45 0.16 -7.29
N LYS A 164 26.72 1.12 -7.89
CA LYS A 164 27.33 2.15 -8.75
C LYS A 164 28.30 3.03 -7.97
N VAL A 165 27.88 3.53 -6.80
CA VAL A 165 28.71 4.40 -5.94
C VAL A 165 29.98 3.69 -5.50
N TYR A 166 29.92 2.38 -5.28
CA TYR A 166 31.05 1.56 -4.84
C TYR A 166 31.82 0.86 -5.96
N GLY A 167 31.47 1.09 -7.22
CA GLY A 167 32.15 0.49 -8.37
C GLY A 167 31.97 -1.02 -8.51
N PHE A 168 30.96 -1.62 -7.89
CA PHE A 168 30.67 -3.05 -8.03
C PHE A 168 29.98 -3.32 -9.37
N LYS A 169 30.54 -4.24 -10.17
CA LYS A 169 29.87 -4.78 -11.35
C LYS A 169 28.82 -5.80 -10.90
N ILE A 170 27.55 -5.38 -10.88
CA ILE A 170 26.44 -6.31 -10.62
C ILE A 170 26.31 -7.22 -11.84
N PRO A 171 26.39 -8.55 -11.68
CA PRO A 171 26.13 -9.47 -12.78
C PRO A 171 24.69 -9.27 -13.26
N ARG A 172 24.55 -9.02 -14.56
CA ARG A 172 23.24 -8.88 -15.20
C ARG A 172 22.58 -10.26 -15.17
N GLN A 173 21.62 -10.45 -14.27
CA GLN A 173 20.83 -11.67 -14.24
C GLN A 173 20.14 -11.80 -15.60
N ARG A 174 20.56 -12.77 -16.42
CA ARG A 174 19.80 -13.16 -17.60
C ARG A 174 18.47 -13.69 -17.08
N SER A 175 17.36 -13.14 -17.57
CA SER A 175 16.05 -13.66 -17.20
C SER A 175 15.98 -15.12 -17.66
N HIS A 176 15.99 -16.07 -16.71
CA HIS A 176 15.87 -17.50 -16.98
C HIS A 176 14.59 -17.84 -17.77
N TYR A 177 13.62 -16.91 -17.81
CA TYR A 177 12.39 -17.03 -18.57
C TYR A 177 12.58 -17.42 -20.03
N TYR A 178 13.63 -16.90 -20.68
CA TYR A 178 13.84 -17.15 -22.11
C TYR A 178 14.22 -18.60 -22.43
N ASP A 179 14.73 -19.34 -21.45
CA ASP A 179 15.23 -20.71 -21.61
C ASP A 179 14.23 -21.76 -21.10
N ILE A 180 12.99 -21.36 -20.79
CA ILE A 180 11.94 -22.27 -20.29
C ILE A 180 11.30 -22.98 -21.48
N PRO A 181 11.23 -24.33 -21.49
CA PRO A 181 10.52 -25.08 -22.50
C PRO A 181 9.00 -24.92 -22.38
N HIS A 182 8.30 -24.96 -23.50
CA HIS A 182 6.84 -24.80 -23.55
C HIS A 182 6.20 -25.93 -24.35
N ARG A 183 5.01 -26.37 -23.94
CA ARG A 183 4.13 -27.26 -24.68
C ARG A 183 2.92 -26.49 -25.19
N LEU A 184 2.67 -26.57 -26.49
CA LEU A 184 1.50 -26.03 -27.18
C LEU A 184 0.52 -27.16 -27.44
N ILE A 185 -0.74 -26.98 -27.10
CA ILE A 185 -1.80 -27.97 -27.33
C ILE A 185 -2.90 -27.33 -28.17
N LYS A 186 -3.29 -28.01 -29.26
CA LYS A 186 -4.42 -27.62 -30.12
C LYS A 186 -5.08 -28.86 -30.69
N ASN A 187 -6.40 -28.97 -30.59
CA ASN A 187 -7.18 -30.09 -31.14
C ASN A 187 -6.69 -31.49 -30.72
N GLY A 188 -6.12 -31.63 -29.51
CA GLY A 188 -5.59 -32.91 -29.00
C GLY A 188 -4.15 -33.22 -29.42
N GLU A 189 -3.57 -32.44 -30.34
CA GLU A 189 -2.16 -32.55 -30.73
C GLU A 189 -1.29 -31.62 -29.87
N SER A 190 -0.10 -32.10 -29.49
CA SER A 190 0.86 -31.34 -28.70
C SER A 190 2.20 -31.16 -29.40
N ILE A 191 2.74 -29.94 -29.36
CA ILE A 191 4.06 -29.58 -29.89
C ILE A 191 4.89 -28.97 -28.77
N GLU A 192 6.15 -29.35 -28.65
CA GLU A 192 7.06 -28.83 -27.63
C GLU A 192 8.15 -27.96 -28.25
N PHE A 193 8.52 -26.90 -27.53
CA PHE A 193 9.61 -26.00 -27.88
C PHE A 193 10.58 -25.88 -26.71
N GLU A 194 11.87 -25.91 -27.01
CA GLU A 194 12.96 -25.87 -26.02
C GLU A 194 13.07 -24.54 -25.27
N SER A 195 12.44 -23.47 -25.78
CA SER A 195 12.59 -22.12 -25.21
C SER A 195 11.39 -21.21 -25.48
N ALA A 196 11.20 -20.20 -24.62
CA ALA A 196 10.16 -19.18 -24.80
C ALA A 196 10.36 -18.40 -26.10
N LYS A 197 11.63 -18.24 -26.54
CA LYS A 197 11.96 -17.54 -27.78
C LYS A 197 11.46 -18.30 -29.01
N LYS A 198 11.78 -19.60 -29.13
CA LYS A 198 11.31 -20.45 -30.24
C LYS A 198 9.78 -20.53 -30.27
N THR A 199 9.17 -20.60 -29.09
CA THR A 199 7.70 -20.60 -28.94
C THR A 199 7.08 -19.31 -29.46
N ALA A 200 7.63 -18.16 -29.07
CA ALA A 200 7.16 -16.84 -29.49
C ALA A 200 7.34 -16.62 -30.99
N GLU A 201 8.45 -17.08 -31.56
CA GLU A 201 8.73 -17.06 -33.00
C GLU A 201 7.71 -17.90 -33.78
N PHE A 202 7.43 -19.14 -33.35
CA PHE A 202 6.42 -20.00 -33.98
C PHE A 202 5.02 -19.36 -33.94
N LEU A 203 4.65 -18.80 -32.80
CA LEU A 203 3.38 -18.10 -32.63
C LEU A 203 3.38 -16.70 -33.27
N ASN A 204 4.50 -16.24 -33.82
CA ASN A 204 4.72 -14.89 -34.35
C ASN A 204 4.19 -13.80 -33.41
N ILE A 205 4.67 -13.81 -32.16
CA ILE A 205 4.38 -12.83 -31.12
C ILE A 205 5.66 -12.46 -30.37
N SER A 206 5.63 -11.38 -29.58
CA SER A 206 6.75 -11.07 -28.69
C SER A 206 6.78 -12.04 -27.51
N THR A 207 7.98 -12.32 -26.99
CA THR A 207 8.17 -13.11 -25.75
C THR A 207 7.48 -12.48 -24.54
N TYR A 208 7.30 -11.15 -24.53
CA TYR A 208 6.54 -10.46 -23.50
C TYR A 208 5.05 -10.80 -23.57
N LYS A 209 4.47 -10.75 -24.78
CA LYS A 209 3.06 -11.13 -25.01
C LYS A 209 2.84 -12.59 -24.66
N LEU A 210 3.77 -13.47 -25.04
CA LEU A 210 3.76 -14.89 -24.67
C LEU A 210 3.68 -15.05 -23.15
N LYS A 211 4.57 -14.37 -22.40
CA LYS A 211 4.56 -14.41 -20.94
C LYS A 211 3.23 -13.95 -20.36
N TYR A 212 2.77 -12.80 -20.81
CA TYR A 212 1.54 -12.16 -20.32
C TYR A 212 0.33 -13.05 -20.56
N ASP A 213 0.16 -13.59 -21.77
CA ASP A 213 -1.00 -14.42 -22.10
C ASP A 213 -0.97 -15.75 -21.31
N ILE A 214 0.21 -16.36 -21.10
CA ILE A 214 0.37 -17.54 -20.23
C ILE A 214 0.00 -17.23 -18.77
N ASP A 215 0.55 -16.14 -18.20
CA ASP A 215 0.31 -15.76 -16.79
C ASP A 215 -1.18 -15.44 -16.53
N ASN A 216 -1.94 -15.07 -17.58
CA ASN A 216 -3.37 -14.79 -17.52
C ASN A 216 -4.24 -15.97 -18.03
N GLY A 217 -3.65 -17.14 -18.29
CA GLY A 217 -4.39 -18.33 -18.74
C GLY A 217 -5.07 -18.18 -20.10
N ARG A 218 -4.59 -17.27 -20.95
CA ARG A 218 -5.17 -16.99 -22.27
C ARG A 218 -4.60 -17.92 -23.33
N GLU A 219 -5.47 -18.35 -24.23
CA GLU A 219 -5.03 -19.04 -25.45
C GLU A 219 -4.38 -18.08 -26.43
N ILE A 220 -3.39 -18.57 -27.17
CA ILE A 220 -2.63 -17.79 -28.13
C ILE A 220 -2.78 -18.43 -29.49
N LYS A 221 -3.48 -17.75 -30.42
CA LYS A 221 -3.77 -18.26 -31.77
C LYS A 221 -4.43 -19.66 -31.78
N GLY A 222 -5.28 -19.91 -30.79
CA GLY A 222 -5.97 -21.19 -30.59
C GLY A 222 -5.08 -22.32 -30.05
N TYR A 223 -3.91 -21.98 -29.51
CA TYR A 223 -3.08 -22.90 -28.75
C TYR A 223 -3.19 -22.62 -27.26
N LYS A 224 -3.38 -23.67 -26.47
CA LYS A 224 -3.15 -23.63 -25.03
C LYS A 224 -1.64 -23.82 -24.79
N VAL A 225 -1.01 -22.85 -24.13
CA VAL A 225 0.44 -22.85 -23.90
C VAL A 225 0.72 -23.17 -22.43
N ILE A 226 1.54 -24.19 -22.18
CA ILE A 226 1.93 -24.66 -20.85
C ILE A 226 3.45 -24.53 -20.70
N ARG A 227 3.92 -23.98 -19.58
CA ARG A 227 5.35 -23.96 -19.23
C ARG A 227 5.73 -25.34 -18.72
N LEU A 228 6.78 -25.91 -19.28
CA LEU A 228 7.37 -27.15 -18.81
C LEU A 228 8.46 -26.81 -17.80
N GLU A 229 8.44 -27.45 -16.63
CA GLU A 229 9.55 -27.34 -15.69
C GLU A 229 10.78 -28.01 -16.30
N LYS A 230 11.93 -27.35 -16.17
CA LYS A 230 13.20 -27.93 -16.59
C LYS A 230 13.46 -29.12 -15.66
N VAL A 231 13.31 -30.35 -16.16
CA VAL A 231 13.70 -31.56 -15.44
C VAL A 231 15.15 -31.34 -15.02
N GLY A 232 15.37 -31.21 -13.71
CA GLY A 232 16.72 -31.12 -13.17
C GLY A 232 17.48 -32.34 -13.66
N LYS A 233 18.68 -32.13 -14.23
CA LYS A 233 19.65 -33.23 -14.30
C LYS A 233 19.77 -33.75 -12.86
N ALA A 234 19.51 -35.04 -12.66
CA ALA A 234 19.93 -35.71 -11.46
C ALA A 234 21.43 -35.47 -11.31
N ASP A 235 21.82 -34.94 -10.16
CA ASP A 235 23.23 -34.78 -9.79
C ASP A 235 23.83 -36.19 -9.66
N ASP A 236 24.70 -36.57 -10.60
CA ASP A 236 25.73 -37.61 -10.43
C ASP A 236 27.04 -36.93 -9.98
#